data_AF-A0A1Y4WE25-F1
#
_entry.id   AF-A0A1Y4WE25-F1
#
_cell.length_a   1.000
_cell.length_b   1.000
_cell.length_c   1.000
_cell.angle_alpha   90.00
_cell.angle_beta   90.00
_cell.angle_gamma   90.00
#
_symmetry.space_group_name_H-M   'P 1'
#
loop_
_entity.id
_entity.type
_entity.pdbx_description
1 polymer ?
#
loop_
_entity_poly.entity_id
_entity_poly.type
_entity_poly.pdbx_seq_one_letter_code
_entity_poly.pdbx_strand_id
1 'polypeptide(L)'
;MWDNLLPHRFFINRALRKASDELRDHIDSYRIEHEMAVQRCRNEIEAAKVEKDRQFELRKQEYLHELSQDSYALGELQTLFLDYVDLHLKKELLYLIKSKMILELQLLYEYGDFLTEQMRLIGEEISILEQRQESLSLQVRIDDVIALISITGADLSCDASDNPKTLLEKVNLVIFECKDISPQTKSALVRLKKLLQERAEYLPLIQYIAWLIQQKKSLSQDLFRERRTINESKKPLKNQLSAIKAELNQLNAVMLDKAICIRSIWAKPLAEIFVELASVTELLDQKYARQKYISAEIRTMKSERSNDSDRWEQLQAEGKSVYEAIGQLNSKKTNLFEQRQQWFNRKNKVLDLFKKNRVFLLSPKDGHTSDEIRVLTQRRTELLRKIEDVNLCLKEQNAQVLSERCHQETVLAGQILTAEKAISKKKQSMVEAEQRVKKLKEQDTRSFVARIFSESKDVIKAKERQDEVRCELLQAEQHLAVLQNKLNAVNAACEKQLLQVNQQHKRQISEYQGDISGIDLAIAFIQKKKKR
;
A
#
# COMPACT_ATOMS: atom_id res chain seq x y z
N MET A 1 -96.76 -46.76 41.21
CA MET A 1 -97.56 -47.99 40.96
C MET A 1 -98.39 -47.87 39.67
N TRP A 2 -97.74 -47.57 38.53
CA TRP A 2 -98.21 -47.79 37.15
C TRP A 2 -97.06 -48.23 36.23
N ASP A 3 -95.86 -48.48 36.79
CA ASP A 3 -94.70 -49.01 36.06
C ASP A 3 -94.74 -50.53 35.87
N ASN A 4 -95.76 -51.21 36.41
CA ASN A 4 -95.94 -52.66 36.31
C ASN A 4 -97.03 -53.09 35.30
N LEU A 5 -97.55 -52.19 34.45
CA LEU A 5 -98.64 -52.53 33.51
C LEU A 5 -98.27 -52.44 32.01
N LEU A 6 -97.14 -51.84 31.62
CA LEU A 6 -96.69 -51.83 30.22
C LEU A 6 -95.14 -51.82 30.17
N PRO A 7 -94.47 -52.99 30.09
CA PRO A 7 -93.01 -53.11 30.07
C PRO A 7 -92.34 -52.22 29.02
N HIS A 8 -93.02 -51.98 27.91
CA HIS A 8 -92.55 -51.17 26.78
C HIS A 8 -92.19 -49.73 27.19
N ARG A 9 -92.93 -49.10 28.12
CA ARG A 9 -92.64 -47.72 28.57
C ARG A 9 -91.36 -47.61 29.39
N PHE A 10 -91.07 -48.61 30.21
CA PHE A 10 -89.81 -48.68 30.96
C PHE A 10 -88.61 -48.84 30.03
N PHE A 11 -88.72 -49.74 29.03
CA PHE A 11 -87.67 -49.91 28.01
C PHE A 11 -87.47 -48.65 27.16
N ILE A 12 -88.56 -47.96 26.77
CA ILE A 12 -88.48 -46.69 26.02
C ILE A 12 -87.82 -45.59 26.87
N ASN A 13 -88.25 -45.38 28.11
CA ASN A 13 -87.64 -44.36 28.98
C ASN A 13 -86.18 -44.67 29.32
N ARG A 14 -85.83 -45.95 29.50
CA ARG A 14 -84.44 -46.38 29.70
C ARG A 14 -83.59 -46.14 28.44
N ALA A 15 -84.12 -46.46 27.26
CA ALA A 15 -83.46 -46.20 25.98
C ALA A 15 -83.28 -44.69 25.73
N LEU A 16 -84.30 -43.87 26.03
CA LEU A 16 -84.23 -42.41 25.90
C LEU A 16 -83.26 -41.78 26.88
N ARG A 17 -83.21 -42.23 28.14
CA ARG A 17 -82.19 -41.78 29.11
C ARG A 17 -80.79 -42.16 28.65
N LYS A 18 -80.59 -43.41 28.22
CA LYS A 18 -79.30 -43.88 27.71
C LYS A 18 -78.86 -43.07 26.48
N ALA A 19 -79.75 -42.83 25.52
CA ALA A 19 -79.46 -42.01 24.34
C ALA A 19 -79.20 -40.53 24.72
N SER A 20 -79.88 -40.00 25.73
CA SER A 20 -79.65 -38.64 26.25
C SER A 20 -78.30 -38.53 26.97
N ASP A 21 -77.91 -39.55 27.74
CA ASP A 21 -76.61 -39.60 28.41
C ASP A 21 -75.48 -39.77 27.37
N GLU A 22 -75.65 -40.66 26.38
CA GLU A 22 -74.74 -40.83 25.24
C GLU A 22 -74.58 -39.53 24.43
N LEU A 23 -75.68 -38.79 24.19
CA LEU A 23 -75.63 -37.48 23.52
C LEU A 23 -74.90 -36.44 24.37
N ARG A 24 -75.08 -36.45 25.69
CA ARG A 24 -74.39 -35.54 26.60
C ARG A 24 -72.88 -35.82 26.61
N ASP A 25 -72.49 -37.08 26.72
CA ASP A 25 -71.09 -37.50 26.65
C ASP A 25 -70.43 -37.11 25.32
N HIS A 26 -71.17 -37.21 24.20
CA HIS A 26 -70.70 -36.73 22.89
C HIS A 26 -70.57 -35.21 22.82
N ILE A 27 -71.53 -34.46 23.38
CA ILE A 27 -71.46 -32.99 23.44
C ILE A 27 -70.27 -32.55 24.30
N ASP A 28 -70.07 -33.17 25.46
CA ASP A 28 -68.96 -32.85 26.36
C ASP A 28 -67.61 -33.23 25.72
N SER A 29 -67.53 -34.38 25.03
CA SER A 29 -66.33 -34.77 24.27
C SER A 29 -66.03 -33.78 23.14
N TYR A 30 -67.03 -33.41 22.34
CA TYR A 30 -66.88 -32.44 21.26
C TYR A 30 -66.45 -31.06 21.78
N ARG A 31 -67.01 -30.64 22.92
CA ARG A 31 -66.64 -29.37 23.55
C ARG A 31 -65.18 -29.37 24.01
N ILE A 32 -64.71 -30.46 24.63
CA ILE A 32 -63.30 -30.61 25.04
C ILE A 32 -62.39 -30.60 23.80
N GLU A 33 -62.73 -31.37 22.76
CA GLU A 33 -61.96 -31.39 21.51
C GLU A 33 -61.89 -30.01 20.83
N HIS A 34 -63.02 -29.30 20.80
CA HIS A 34 -63.10 -27.94 20.25
C HIS A 34 -62.29 -26.94 21.09
N GLU A 35 -62.38 -26.96 22.43
CA GLU A 35 -61.56 -26.13 23.31
C GLU A 35 -60.06 -26.41 23.13
N MET A 36 -59.67 -27.69 23.00
CA MET A 36 -58.30 -28.08 22.69
C MET A 36 -57.84 -27.62 21.30
N ALA A 37 -58.70 -27.67 20.28
CA ALA A 37 -58.40 -27.16 18.94
C ALA A 37 -58.23 -25.64 18.94
N VAL A 38 -59.12 -24.91 19.60
CA VAL A 38 -59.02 -23.44 19.76
C VAL A 38 -57.74 -23.06 20.49
N GLN A 39 -57.37 -23.79 21.55
CA GLN A 39 -56.13 -23.51 22.27
C GLN A 39 -54.88 -23.79 21.43
N ARG A 40 -54.88 -24.86 20.63
CA ARG A 40 -53.80 -25.13 19.66
C ARG A 40 -53.66 -24.00 18.66
N CYS A 41 -54.75 -23.58 18.00
CA CYS A 41 -54.71 -22.48 17.05
C CYS A 41 -54.26 -21.16 17.70
N ARG A 42 -54.68 -20.88 18.94
CA ARG A 42 -54.21 -19.69 19.69
C ARG A 42 -52.71 -19.75 19.94
N ASN A 43 -52.18 -20.89 20.36
CA ASN A 43 -50.76 -21.07 20.59
C ASN A 43 -49.95 -20.93 19.28
N GLU A 44 -50.45 -21.47 18.16
CA GLU A 44 -49.82 -21.33 16.84
C GLU A 44 -49.80 -19.88 16.36
N ILE A 45 -50.92 -19.16 16.52
CA ILE A 45 -51.00 -17.72 16.20
C ILE A 45 -50.01 -16.93 17.04
N GLU A 46 -49.93 -17.21 18.34
CA GLU A 46 -49.02 -16.49 19.24
C GLU A 46 -47.55 -16.80 18.91
N ALA A 47 -47.21 -18.07 18.67
CA ALA A 47 -45.86 -18.45 18.22
C ALA A 47 -45.49 -17.78 16.89
N ALA A 48 -46.42 -17.69 15.94
CA ALA A 48 -46.20 -17.01 14.67
C ALA A 48 -46.01 -15.50 14.84
N LYS A 49 -46.74 -14.85 15.76
CA LYS A 49 -46.53 -13.44 16.10
C LYS A 49 -45.15 -13.21 16.71
N VAL A 50 -44.77 -14.00 17.71
CA VAL A 50 -43.44 -13.89 18.34
C VAL A 50 -42.32 -14.07 17.32
N GLU A 51 -42.44 -15.05 16.41
CA GLU A 51 -41.44 -15.23 15.36
C GLU A 51 -41.41 -14.04 14.38
N LYS A 52 -42.57 -13.48 14.01
CA LYS A 52 -42.63 -12.29 13.15
C LYS A 52 -42.02 -11.05 13.81
N ASP A 53 -42.28 -10.84 15.10
CA ASP A 53 -41.70 -9.73 15.87
C ASP A 53 -40.19 -9.89 16.01
N ARG A 54 -39.70 -11.12 16.24
CA ARG A 54 -38.27 -11.43 16.26
C ARG A 54 -37.60 -11.11 14.91
N GLN A 55 -38.23 -11.51 13.81
CA GLN A 55 -37.74 -11.23 12.45
C GLN A 55 -37.75 -9.73 12.13
N PHE A 56 -38.76 -8.99 12.61
CA PHE A 56 -38.81 -7.54 12.47
C PHE A 56 -37.68 -6.85 13.23
N GLU A 57 -37.45 -7.19 14.50
CA GLU A 57 -36.37 -6.59 15.29
C GLU A 57 -34.98 -6.93 14.73
N LEU A 58 -34.76 -8.15 14.23
CA LEU A 58 -33.54 -8.50 13.50
C LEU A 58 -33.31 -7.58 12.30
N ARG A 59 -34.32 -7.42 11.45
CA ARG A 59 -34.22 -6.59 10.24
C ARG A 59 -34.02 -5.12 10.57
N LYS A 60 -34.64 -4.62 11.64
CA LYS A 60 -34.45 -3.26 12.15
C LYS A 60 -33.01 -3.06 12.64
N GLN A 61 -32.43 -4.03 13.35
CA GLN A 61 -31.03 -3.98 13.77
C GLN A 61 -30.08 -4.00 12.57
N GLU A 62 -30.36 -4.81 11.55
CA GLU A 62 -29.61 -4.81 10.28
C GLU A 62 -29.65 -3.42 9.61
N TYR A 63 -30.83 -2.81 9.48
CA TYR A 63 -30.96 -1.46 8.92
C TYR A 63 -30.24 -0.39 9.75
N LEU A 64 -30.33 -0.43 11.07
CA LEU A 64 -29.60 0.49 11.95
C LEU A 64 -28.08 0.32 11.81
N HIS A 65 -27.63 -0.93 11.66
CA HIS A 65 -26.23 -1.24 11.41
C HIS A 65 -25.77 -0.68 10.06
N GLU A 66 -26.51 -0.92 8.98
CA GLU A 66 -26.22 -0.36 7.64
C GLU A 66 -26.17 1.18 7.67
N LEU A 67 -27.14 1.84 8.31
CA LEU A 67 -27.17 3.30 8.45
C LEU A 67 -25.97 3.83 9.25
N SER A 68 -25.56 3.11 10.30
CA SER A 68 -24.38 3.49 11.10
C SER A 68 -23.08 3.34 10.31
N GLN A 69 -22.94 2.27 9.51
CA GLN A 69 -21.80 2.06 8.63
C GLN A 69 -21.73 3.12 7.54
N ASP A 70 -22.86 3.45 6.91
CA ASP A 70 -22.96 4.51 5.91
C ASP A 70 -22.61 5.89 6.52
N SER A 71 -23.03 6.17 7.76
CA SER A 71 -22.64 7.39 8.48
C SER A 71 -21.15 7.45 8.78
N TYR A 72 -20.54 6.34 9.21
CA TYR A 72 -19.10 6.28 9.47
C TYR A 72 -18.29 6.46 8.18
N ALA A 73 -18.67 5.76 7.11
CA ALA A 73 -18.04 5.87 5.79
C ALA A 73 -18.19 7.29 5.22
N LEU A 74 -19.31 7.97 5.46
CA LEU A 74 -19.49 9.37 5.08
C LEU A 74 -18.57 10.31 5.88
N GLY A 75 -18.39 10.07 7.18
CA GLY A 75 -17.46 10.83 8.02
C GLY A 75 -16.00 10.62 7.61
N GLU A 76 -15.62 9.38 7.28
CA GLU A 76 -14.30 9.05 6.74
C GLU A 76 -14.08 9.73 5.38
N LEU A 77 -15.06 9.65 4.48
CA LEU A 77 -15.04 10.34 3.18
C LEU A 77 -14.89 11.84 3.35
N GLN A 78 -15.65 12.46 4.26
CA GLN A 78 -15.59 13.90 4.53
C GLN A 78 -14.20 14.32 5.01
N THR A 79 -13.61 13.56 5.93
CA THR A 79 -12.27 13.85 6.46
C THR A 79 -11.22 13.73 5.36
N LEU A 80 -11.24 12.63 4.61
CA LEU A 80 -10.33 12.43 3.47
C LEU A 80 -10.51 13.47 2.37
N PHE A 81 -11.76 13.90 2.13
CA PHE A 81 -12.09 14.95 1.17
C PHE A 81 -11.48 16.28 1.58
N LEU A 82 -11.68 16.72 2.83
CA LEU A 82 -11.16 17.99 3.33
C LEU A 82 -9.62 18.01 3.28
N ASP A 83 -8.98 16.94 3.77
CA ASP A 83 -7.53 16.76 3.65
C ASP A 83 -7.05 16.92 2.19
N TYR A 84 -7.75 16.29 1.26
CA TYR A 84 -7.38 16.35 -0.16
C TYR A 84 -7.57 17.74 -0.76
N VAL A 85 -8.64 18.45 -0.36
CA VAL A 85 -8.90 19.84 -0.78
C VAL A 85 -7.80 20.76 -0.26
N ASP A 86 -7.38 20.64 0.99
CA ASP A 86 -6.31 21.46 1.55
C ASP A 86 -4.99 21.26 0.80
N LEU A 87 -4.64 20.01 0.48
CA LEU A 87 -3.47 19.70 -0.35
C LEU A 87 -3.60 20.26 -1.77
N HIS A 88 -4.81 20.21 -2.35
CA HIS A 88 -5.08 20.79 -3.67
C HIS A 88 -4.92 22.31 -3.67
N LEU A 89 -5.48 23.01 -2.68
CA LEU A 89 -5.33 24.46 -2.54
C LEU A 89 -3.86 24.85 -2.31
N LYS A 90 -3.13 24.10 -1.48
CA LYS A 90 -1.69 24.29 -1.31
C LYS A 90 -0.94 24.14 -2.64
N LYS A 91 -1.31 23.15 -3.45
CA LYS A 91 -0.71 22.91 -4.78
C LYS A 91 -0.97 24.08 -5.73
N GLU A 92 -2.20 24.59 -5.79
CA GLU A 92 -2.55 25.76 -6.60
C GLU A 92 -1.78 27.00 -6.14
N LEU A 93 -1.67 27.23 -4.83
CA LEU A 93 -0.86 28.32 -4.28
C LEU A 93 0.61 28.21 -4.72
N LEU A 94 1.20 27.02 -4.63
CA LEU A 94 2.59 26.78 -5.06
C LEU A 94 2.76 27.00 -6.58
N TYR A 95 1.77 26.69 -7.41
CA TYR A 95 1.81 27.02 -8.84
C TYR A 95 1.79 28.54 -9.08
N LEU A 96 0.97 29.28 -8.34
CA LEU A 96 0.93 30.74 -8.43
C LEU A 96 2.26 31.35 -8.00
N ILE A 97 2.83 30.91 -6.88
CA ILE A 97 4.14 31.36 -6.40
C ILE A 97 5.21 31.03 -7.45
N LYS A 98 5.24 29.80 -7.97
CA LYS A 98 6.16 29.39 -9.04
C LYS A 98 6.05 30.29 -10.27
N SER A 99 4.82 30.60 -10.71
CA SER A 99 4.57 31.46 -11.86
C SER A 99 5.09 32.88 -11.62
N LYS A 100 4.76 33.47 -10.46
CA LYS A 100 5.27 34.78 -10.03
C LYS A 100 6.80 34.83 -10.07
N MET A 101 7.46 33.81 -9.52
CA MET A 101 8.93 33.77 -9.49
C MET A 101 9.57 33.59 -10.86
N ILE A 102 8.91 32.89 -11.78
CA ILE A 102 9.37 32.80 -13.18
C ILE A 102 9.32 34.19 -13.83
N LEU A 103 8.23 34.94 -13.62
CA LEU A 103 8.09 36.31 -14.11
C LEU A 103 9.12 37.26 -13.50
N GLU A 104 9.36 37.18 -12.18
CA GLU A 104 10.42 37.95 -11.50
C GLU A 104 11.81 37.64 -12.08
N LEU A 105 12.10 36.37 -12.35
CA LEU A 105 13.36 35.97 -12.94
C LEU A 105 13.50 36.50 -14.38
N GLN A 106 12.42 36.45 -15.18
CA GLN A 106 12.36 37.02 -16.52
C GLN A 106 12.64 38.53 -16.51
N LEU A 107 11.99 39.27 -15.61
CA LEU A 107 12.22 40.71 -15.43
C LEU A 107 13.70 41.01 -15.11
N LEU A 108 14.33 40.22 -14.25
CA LEU A 108 15.76 40.39 -13.93
C LEU A 108 16.69 40.04 -15.11
N TYR A 109 16.29 39.14 -16.00
CA TYR A 109 17.03 38.89 -17.23
C TYR A 109 16.92 40.07 -18.19
N GLU A 110 15.69 40.48 -18.50
CA GLU A 110 15.42 41.61 -19.39
C GLU A 110 16.11 42.89 -18.93
N TYR A 111 16.05 43.18 -17.62
CA TYR A 111 16.73 44.36 -17.07
C TYR A 111 18.25 44.23 -17.11
N GLY A 112 18.79 43.03 -16.87
CA GLY A 112 20.22 42.77 -17.02
C GLY A 112 20.72 42.91 -18.47
N ASP A 113 19.91 42.52 -19.45
CA ASP A 113 20.20 42.68 -20.87
C ASP A 113 20.13 44.15 -21.29
N PHE A 114 19.11 44.88 -20.81
CA PHE A 114 19.01 46.33 -20.97
C PHE A 114 20.27 47.05 -20.47
N LEU A 115 20.72 46.76 -19.24
CA LEU A 115 21.94 47.37 -18.69
C LEU A 115 23.18 47.03 -19.53
N THR A 116 23.26 45.80 -20.05
CA THR A 116 24.36 45.37 -20.93
C THR A 116 24.39 46.19 -22.22
N GLU A 117 23.22 46.43 -22.81
CA GLU A 117 23.09 47.22 -24.03
C GLU A 117 23.38 48.71 -23.78
N GLN A 118 22.91 49.29 -22.68
CA GLN A 118 23.23 50.67 -22.31
C GLN A 118 24.73 50.89 -22.12
N MET A 119 25.41 49.96 -21.44
CA MET A 119 26.87 50.01 -21.30
C MET A 119 27.59 49.91 -22.64
N ARG A 120 27.08 49.09 -23.57
CA ARG A 120 27.62 48.95 -24.93
C ARG A 120 27.52 50.27 -25.70
N LEU A 121 26.34 50.89 -25.71
CA LEU A 121 26.09 52.19 -26.36
C LEU A 121 26.96 53.31 -25.77
N ILE A 122 27.08 53.38 -24.45
CA ILE A 122 27.98 54.34 -23.78
C ILE A 122 29.44 54.11 -24.21
N GLY A 123 29.86 52.85 -24.35
CA GLY A 123 31.18 52.49 -24.87
C GLY A 123 31.42 53.03 -26.29
N GLU A 124 30.45 52.85 -27.19
CA GLU A 124 30.52 53.38 -28.56
C GLU A 124 30.61 54.90 -28.59
N GLU A 125 29.78 55.58 -27.79
CA GLU A 125 29.82 57.05 -27.67
C GLU A 125 31.16 57.55 -27.14
N ILE A 126 31.75 56.86 -26.14
CA ILE A 126 33.09 57.18 -25.65
C ILE A 126 34.11 57.07 -26.78
N SER A 127 34.09 55.99 -27.57
CA SER A 127 35.02 55.83 -28.70
C SER A 127 34.88 56.94 -29.74
N ILE A 128 33.65 57.37 -30.06
CA ILE A 128 33.41 58.50 -30.97
C ILE A 128 33.97 59.80 -30.39
N LEU A 129 33.75 60.05 -29.09
CA LEU A 129 34.25 61.23 -28.40
C LEU A 129 35.78 61.23 -28.33
N GLU A 130 36.42 60.10 -28.07
CA GLU A 130 37.88 59.94 -28.07
C GLU A 130 38.47 60.23 -29.45
N GLN A 131 37.89 59.70 -30.53
CA GLN A 131 38.29 60.02 -31.91
C GLN A 131 38.16 61.51 -32.22
N ARG A 132 37.06 62.14 -31.79
CA ARG A 132 36.83 63.57 -32.01
C ARG A 132 37.78 64.44 -31.19
N GLN A 133 38.09 64.03 -29.96
CA GLN A 133 39.07 64.67 -29.11
C GLN A 133 40.45 64.64 -29.77
N GLU A 134 40.86 63.49 -30.32
CA GLU A 134 42.13 63.33 -31.04
C GLU A 134 42.18 64.23 -32.28
N SER A 135 41.12 64.24 -33.09
CA SER A 135 41.01 65.09 -34.28
C SER A 135 41.14 66.58 -33.96
N LEU A 136 40.46 67.06 -32.91
CA LEU A 136 40.57 68.45 -32.45
C LEU A 136 41.95 68.74 -31.86
N SER A 137 42.55 67.79 -31.13
CA SER A 137 43.89 67.94 -30.57
C SER A 137 44.95 68.11 -31.65
N LEU A 138 44.78 67.45 -32.81
CA LEU A 138 45.63 67.66 -33.99
C LEU A 138 45.51 69.10 -34.54
N GLN A 139 44.33 69.71 -34.52
CA GLN A 139 44.11 71.09 -34.99
C GLN A 139 44.73 72.14 -34.06
N VAL A 140 44.92 71.80 -32.78
CA VAL A 140 45.46 72.69 -31.74
C VAL A 140 46.99 72.61 -31.64
N ARG A 141 47.63 71.70 -32.37
CA ARG A 141 49.11 71.64 -32.45
C ARG A 141 49.67 72.97 -32.95
N ILE A 142 50.88 73.31 -32.49
CA ILE A 142 51.51 74.60 -32.77
C ILE A 142 52.85 74.44 -33.51
N ASP A 143 53.25 73.22 -33.86
CA ASP A 143 54.55 72.92 -34.48
C ASP A 143 54.77 73.72 -35.78
N ASP A 144 53.73 73.78 -36.62
CA ASP A 144 53.70 74.58 -37.85
C ASP A 144 53.65 76.09 -37.57
N VAL A 145 52.96 76.52 -36.50
CA VAL A 145 52.90 77.92 -36.09
C VAL A 145 54.26 78.42 -35.58
N ILE A 146 54.96 77.62 -34.78
CA ILE A 146 56.31 77.91 -34.31
C ILE A 146 57.27 78.05 -35.50
N ALA A 147 57.17 77.15 -36.47
CA ALA A 147 57.94 77.23 -37.71
C ALA A 147 57.64 78.53 -38.49
N LEU A 148 56.37 78.93 -38.59
CA LEU A 148 55.98 80.18 -39.24
C LEU A 148 56.47 81.43 -38.48
N ILE A 149 56.39 81.44 -37.14
CA ILE A 149 56.90 82.53 -36.30
C ILE A 149 58.39 82.74 -36.56
N SER A 150 59.16 81.65 -36.65
CA SER A 150 60.61 81.67 -36.87
C SER A 150 61.01 82.32 -38.22
N ILE A 151 60.12 82.29 -39.22
CA ILE A 151 60.35 82.85 -40.57
C ILE A 151 59.94 84.33 -40.64
N THR A 152 59.03 84.79 -39.78
CA THR A 152 58.52 86.17 -39.83
C THR A 152 59.54 87.24 -39.40
N GLY A 153 60.67 86.85 -38.80
CA GLY A 153 61.72 87.76 -38.32
C GLY A 153 61.33 88.55 -37.07
N ALA A 154 60.25 88.15 -36.38
CA ALA A 154 59.86 88.71 -35.08
C ALA A 154 60.59 87.96 -33.96
N ASP A 155 61.18 88.69 -33.02
CA ASP A 155 61.87 88.11 -31.85
C ASP A 155 60.83 87.65 -30.81
N LEU A 156 60.31 86.43 -31.00
CA LEU A 156 59.25 85.82 -30.20
C LEU A 156 59.76 84.53 -29.57
N SER A 157 59.93 84.52 -28.24
CA SER A 157 60.34 83.32 -27.51
C SER A 157 59.20 82.29 -27.47
N CYS A 158 59.40 81.16 -28.15
CA CYS A 158 58.50 80.02 -28.12
C CYS A 158 59.05 78.98 -27.13
N ASP A 159 58.28 78.67 -26.09
CA ASP A 159 58.63 77.70 -25.07
C ASP A 159 57.99 76.34 -25.39
N ALA A 160 58.57 75.24 -24.92
CA ALA A 160 58.01 73.90 -25.11
C ALA A 160 56.62 73.71 -24.45
N SER A 161 56.25 74.58 -23.50
CA SER A 161 54.94 74.59 -22.83
C SER A 161 53.89 75.48 -23.51
N ASP A 162 54.26 76.16 -24.61
CA ASP A 162 53.33 77.05 -25.28
C ASP A 162 52.16 76.27 -25.90
N ASN A 163 50.99 76.89 -25.90
CA ASN A 163 49.78 76.42 -26.58
C ASN A 163 49.20 77.56 -27.42
N PRO A 164 48.18 77.32 -28.27
CA PRO A 164 47.65 78.37 -29.13
C PRO A 164 47.21 79.62 -28.39
N LYS A 165 46.75 79.49 -27.15
CA LYS A 165 46.31 80.63 -26.32
C LYS A 165 47.49 81.43 -25.77
N THR A 166 48.53 80.77 -25.24
CA THR A 166 49.73 81.48 -24.75
C THR A 166 50.50 82.13 -25.89
N LEU A 167 50.61 81.47 -27.05
CA LEU A 167 51.19 82.07 -28.25
C LEU A 167 50.36 83.23 -28.78
N LEU A 168 49.02 83.15 -28.74
CA LEU A 168 48.15 84.25 -29.13
C LEU A 168 48.38 85.49 -28.25
N GLU A 169 48.56 85.30 -26.95
CA GLU A 169 48.87 86.37 -26.00
C GLU A 169 50.25 87.00 -26.30
N LYS A 170 51.29 86.18 -26.52
CA LYS A 170 52.63 86.65 -26.91
C LYS A 170 52.63 87.41 -28.25
N VAL A 171 51.95 86.88 -29.28
CA VAL A 171 51.83 87.53 -30.61
C VAL A 171 51.05 88.84 -30.51
N ASN A 172 50.01 88.90 -29.68
CA ASN A 172 49.27 90.15 -29.44
C ASN A 172 50.18 91.22 -28.82
N LEU A 173 50.94 90.88 -27.78
CA LEU A 173 51.87 91.82 -27.14
C LEU A 173 52.86 92.40 -28.15
N VAL A 174 53.48 91.56 -28.98
CA VAL A 174 54.44 92.01 -30.02
C VAL A 174 53.78 92.93 -31.06
N ILE A 175 52.54 92.66 -31.48
CA ILE A 175 51.81 93.53 -32.43
C ILE A 175 51.50 94.91 -31.83
N PHE A 176 51.22 94.99 -30.53
CA PHE A 176 50.79 96.22 -29.85
C PHE A 176 51.94 97.05 -29.30
N GLU A 177 53.00 96.43 -28.77
CA GLU A 177 54.05 97.11 -27.99
C GLU A 177 55.30 97.47 -28.79
N CYS A 178 55.61 96.75 -29.88
CA CYS A 178 56.86 96.92 -30.61
C CYS A 178 56.71 97.97 -31.73
N LYS A 179 57.40 99.11 -31.55
CA LYS A 179 57.28 100.30 -32.42
C LYS A 179 58.06 100.21 -33.75
N ASP A 180 59.04 99.31 -33.83
CA ASP A 180 59.99 99.20 -34.97
C ASP A 180 59.72 98.00 -35.88
N ILE A 181 58.50 97.45 -35.87
CA ILE A 181 58.14 96.30 -36.73
C ILE A 181 57.89 96.75 -38.17
N SER A 182 58.50 96.04 -39.14
CA SER A 182 58.25 96.26 -40.56
C SER A 182 56.76 96.04 -40.92
N PRO A 183 56.17 96.81 -41.86
CA PRO A 183 54.78 96.63 -42.26
C PRO A 183 54.44 95.20 -42.72
N GLN A 184 55.42 94.50 -43.30
CA GLN A 184 55.30 93.12 -43.79
C GLN A 184 55.28 92.12 -42.64
N THR A 185 56.18 92.26 -41.67
CA THR A 185 56.21 91.44 -40.43
C THR A 185 54.93 91.65 -39.62
N LYS A 186 54.45 92.89 -39.49
CA LYS A 186 53.19 93.20 -38.80
C LYS A 186 51.98 92.53 -39.46
N SER A 187 51.92 92.53 -40.79
CA SER A 187 50.86 91.84 -41.55
C SER A 187 50.89 90.31 -41.35
N ALA A 188 52.09 89.70 -41.36
CA ALA A 188 52.26 88.27 -41.10
C ALA A 188 51.84 87.88 -39.68
N LEU A 189 52.23 88.66 -38.67
CA LEU A 189 51.83 88.47 -37.28
C LEU A 189 50.31 88.60 -37.08
N VAL A 190 49.63 89.53 -37.77
CA VAL A 190 48.17 89.65 -37.73
C VAL A 190 47.47 88.42 -38.34
N ARG A 191 48.04 87.80 -39.37
CA ARG A 191 47.52 86.54 -39.93
C ARG A 191 47.76 85.37 -38.98
N LEU A 192 48.94 85.28 -38.37
CA LEU A 192 49.25 84.30 -37.33
C LEU A 192 48.33 84.43 -36.12
N LYS A 193 48.03 85.66 -35.70
CA LYS A 193 47.04 85.95 -34.64
C LYS A 193 45.68 85.34 -34.97
N LYS A 194 45.15 85.52 -36.19
CA LYS A 194 43.85 84.93 -36.58
C LYS A 194 43.88 83.40 -36.50
N LEU A 195 44.93 82.78 -37.04
CA LEU A 195 45.10 81.33 -37.01
C LEU A 195 45.25 80.79 -35.58
N LEU A 196 46.02 81.47 -34.72
CA LEU A 196 46.16 81.13 -33.30
C LEU A 196 44.85 81.31 -32.54
N GLN A 197 44.05 82.32 -32.89
CA GLN A 197 42.73 82.56 -32.30
C GLN A 197 41.75 81.43 -32.65
N GLU A 198 41.67 81.04 -33.92
CA GLU A 198 40.87 79.88 -34.35
C GLU A 198 41.30 78.59 -33.62
N ARG A 199 42.61 78.37 -33.45
CA ARG A 199 43.10 77.20 -32.72
C ARG A 199 42.86 77.27 -31.21
N ALA A 200 42.94 78.46 -30.62
CA ALA A 200 42.64 78.65 -29.21
C ALA A 200 41.16 78.42 -28.88
N GLU A 201 40.25 78.64 -29.82
CA GLU A 201 38.81 78.37 -29.67
C GLU A 201 38.50 76.87 -29.54
N TYR A 202 39.35 75.97 -30.05
CA TYR A 202 39.18 74.52 -29.88
C TYR A 202 39.61 74.00 -28.50
N LEU A 203 40.44 74.72 -27.75
CA LEU A 203 40.95 74.27 -26.44
C LEU A 203 39.82 74.02 -25.40
N PRO A 204 38.84 74.94 -25.20
CA PRO A 204 37.70 74.68 -24.33
C PRO A 204 36.85 73.49 -24.79
N LEU A 205 36.72 73.29 -26.10
CA LEU A 205 35.95 72.18 -26.67
C LEU A 205 36.62 70.82 -26.38
N ILE A 206 37.95 70.74 -26.48
CA ILE A 206 38.72 69.54 -26.12
C ILE A 206 38.55 69.23 -24.62
N GLN A 207 38.64 70.24 -23.76
CA GLN A 207 38.44 70.06 -22.31
C GLN A 207 37.02 69.58 -21.99
N TYR A 208 36.01 70.13 -22.68
CA TYR A 208 34.63 69.69 -22.52
C TYR A 208 34.41 68.24 -22.96
N ILE A 209 34.99 67.82 -24.09
CA ILE A 209 34.93 66.43 -24.55
C ILE A 209 35.62 65.49 -23.55
N ALA A 210 36.79 65.87 -23.03
CA ALA A 210 37.50 65.09 -22.00
C ALA A 210 36.64 64.90 -20.74
N TRP A 211 35.99 65.96 -20.28
CA TRP A 211 35.08 65.90 -19.14
C TRP A 211 33.87 64.99 -19.43
N LEU A 212 33.26 65.09 -20.62
CA LEU A 212 32.15 64.21 -21.02
C LEU A 212 32.55 62.73 -21.05
N ILE A 213 33.75 62.41 -21.57
CA ILE A 213 34.28 61.04 -21.56
C ILE A 213 34.40 60.54 -20.11
N GLN A 214 34.92 61.35 -19.20
CA GLN A 214 35.04 60.98 -17.79
C GLN A 214 33.67 60.71 -17.14
N GLN A 215 32.67 61.57 -17.41
CA GLN A 215 31.31 61.36 -16.89
C GLN A 215 30.69 60.07 -17.42
N LYS A 216 30.83 59.79 -18.73
CA LYS A 216 30.32 58.56 -19.35
C LYS A 216 31.02 57.30 -18.80
N LYS A 217 32.32 57.37 -18.53
CA LYS A 217 33.07 56.27 -17.88
C LYS A 217 32.55 56.00 -16.47
N SER A 218 32.25 57.04 -15.68
CA SER A 218 31.64 56.90 -14.35
C SER A 218 30.26 56.25 -14.44
N LEU A 219 29.38 56.73 -15.32
CA LEU A 219 28.04 56.17 -15.50
C LEU A 219 28.09 54.68 -15.88
N SER A 220 29.01 54.30 -16.77
CA SER A 220 29.19 52.90 -17.17
C SER A 220 29.60 52.00 -15.98
N GLN A 221 30.41 52.51 -15.04
CA GLN A 221 30.77 51.78 -13.82
C GLN A 221 29.59 51.61 -12.87
N ASP A 222 28.72 52.60 -12.75
CA ASP A 222 27.52 52.52 -11.91
C ASP A 222 26.53 51.48 -12.46
N LEU A 223 26.29 51.48 -13.78
CA LEU A 223 25.47 50.47 -14.46
C LEU A 223 26.05 49.05 -14.28
N PHE A 224 27.39 48.91 -14.29
CA PHE A 224 28.04 47.63 -14.03
C PHE A 224 27.77 47.11 -12.61
N ARG A 225 27.84 47.98 -11.59
CA ARG A 225 27.55 47.62 -10.20
C ARG A 225 26.10 47.20 -10.03
N GLU A 226 25.18 47.90 -10.67
CA GLU A 226 23.76 47.55 -10.68
C GLU A 226 23.52 46.18 -11.34
N ARG A 227 24.12 45.93 -12.51
CA ARG A 227 24.07 44.63 -13.20
C ARG A 227 24.60 43.49 -12.32
N ARG A 228 25.68 43.72 -11.59
CA ARG A 228 26.23 42.73 -10.64
C ARG A 228 25.22 42.41 -9.54
N THR A 229 24.60 43.43 -8.96
CA THR A 229 23.55 43.28 -7.92
C THR A 229 22.37 42.45 -8.44
N ILE A 230 21.90 42.73 -9.66
CA ILE A 230 20.84 41.94 -10.32
C ILE A 230 21.24 40.48 -10.48
N ASN A 231 22.49 40.21 -10.91
CA ASN A 231 22.98 38.84 -11.08
C ASN A 231 23.08 38.09 -9.74
N GLU A 232 23.41 38.77 -8.65
CA GLU A 232 23.39 38.22 -7.31
C GLU A 232 21.96 37.88 -6.87
N SER A 233 20.97 38.74 -7.16
CA SER A 233 19.54 38.50 -6.88
C SER A 233 18.92 37.33 -7.65
N LYS A 234 19.45 36.96 -8.83
CA LYS A 234 18.97 35.80 -9.61
C LYS A 234 19.21 34.46 -8.91
N LYS A 235 20.30 34.32 -8.15
CA LYS A 235 20.68 33.06 -7.48
C LYS A 235 19.65 32.58 -6.44
N PRO A 236 19.23 33.37 -5.45
CA PRO A 236 18.24 32.93 -4.45
C PRO A 236 16.90 32.59 -5.10
N LEU A 237 16.46 33.34 -6.12
CA LEU A 237 15.24 33.05 -6.86
C LEU A 237 15.29 31.68 -7.56
N LYS A 238 16.42 31.34 -8.19
CA LYS A 238 16.62 30.00 -8.80
C LYS A 238 16.56 28.88 -7.77
N ASN A 239 17.19 29.08 -6.60
CA ASN A 239 17.18 28.11 -5.52
C ASN A 239 15.77 27.91 -4.96
N GLN A 240 15.04 28.99 -4.68
CA GLN A 240 13.65 28.92 -4.25
C GLN A 240 12.74 28.26 -5.30
N LEU A 241 12.94 28.54 -6.59
CA LEU A 241 12.21 27.88 -7.68
C LEU A 241 12.47 26.37 -7.69
N SER A 242 13.71 25.92 -7.47
CA SER A 242 14.01 24.49 -7.33
C SER A 242 13.36 23.87 -6.09
N ALA A 243 13.32 24.58 -4.97
CA ALA A 243 12.65 24.12 -3.75
C ALA A 243 11.15 23.96 -3.96
N ILE A 244 10.48 24.94 -4.59
CA ILE A 244 9.05 24.84 -4.93
C ILE A 244 8.77 23.69 -5.90
N LYS A 245 9.65 23.44 -6.87
CA LYS A 245 9.50 22.27 -7.76
C LYS A 245 9.61 20.95 -6.98
N ALA A 246 10.53 20.85 -6.03
CA ALA A 246 10.65 19.68 -5.16
C ALA A 246 9.42 19.51 -4.27
N GLU A 247 8.93 20.59 -3.65
CA GLU A 247 7.73 20.57 -2.81
C GLU A 247 6.49 20.18 -3.62
N LEU A 248 6.33 20.71 -4.84
CA LEU A 248 5.24 20.30 -5.74
C LEU A 248 5.29 18.80 -6.09
N ASN A 249 6.49 18.24 -6.27
CA ASN A 249 6.64 16.80 -6.55
C ASN A 249 6.26 15.96 -5.32
N GLN A 250 6.70 16.35 -4.13
CA GLN A 250 6.33 15.69 -2.88
C GLN A 250 4.82 15.78 -2.62
N LEU A 251 4.25 16.97 -2.81
CA LEU A 251 2.82 17.22 -2.63
C LEU A 251 1.98 16.38 -3.61
N ASN A 252 2.41 16.25 -4.87
CA ASN A 252 1.75 15.37 -5.84
C ASN A 252 1.73 13.91 -5.41
N ALA A 253 2.82 13.41 -4.79
CA ALA A 253 2.87 12.05 -4.25
C ALA A 253 1.86 11.86 -3.10
N VAL A 254 1.86 12.76 -2.11
CA VAL A 254 0.93 12.70 -0.97
C VAL A 254 -0.54 12.83 -1.44
N MET A 255 -0.81 13.73 -2.39
CA MET A 255 -2.13 13.86 -2.98
C MET A 255 -2.56 12.59 -3.71
N LEU A 256 -1.65 11.91 -4.42
CA LEU A 256 -1.98 10.66 -5.10
C LEU A 256 -2.38 9.57 -4.10
N ASP A 257 -1.66 9.45 -2.97
CA ASP A 257 -1.98 8.50 -1.91
C ASP A 257 -3.37 8.79 -1.31
N LYS A 258 -3.66 10.06 -0.99
CA LYS A 258 -4.99 10.47 -0.50
C LYS A 258 -6.09 10.22 -1.53
N ALA A 259 -5.83 10.47 -2.82
CA ALA A 259 -6.77 10.15 -3.89
C ALA A 259 -7.03 8.65 -3.98
N ILE A 260 -6.00 7.80 -3.78
CA ILE A 260 -6.16 6.35 -3.71
C ILE A 260 -7.06 5.97 -2.53
N CYS A 261 -6.85 6.53 -1.34
CA CYS A 261 -7.69 6.29 -0.16
C CYS A 261 -9.16 6.64 -0.41
N ILE A 262 -9.44 7.81 -0.98
CA ILE A 262 -10.80 8.24 -1.32
C ILE A 262 -11.43 7.25 -2.31
N ARG A 263 -10.71 6.86 -3.37
CA ARG A 263 -11.22 5.89 -4.36
C ARG A 263 -11.43 4.50 -3.77
N SER A 264 -10.66 4.11 -2.75
CA SER A 264 -10.80 2.83 -2.06
C SER A 264 -12.14 2.68 -1.34
N ILE A 265 -12.82 3.77 -0.98
CA ILE A 265 -14.14 3.75 -0.32
C ILE A 265 -15.18 3.01 -1.17
N TRP A 266 -15.18 3.22 -2.49
CA TRP A 266 -16.05 2.47 -3.40
C TRP A 266 -15.34 1.29 -4.07
N ALA A 267 -14.02 1.37 -4.29
CA ALA A 267 -13.31 0.32 -5.00
C ALA A 267 -13.23 -1.00 -4.21
N LYS A 268 -13.16 -0.95 -2.87
CA LYS A 268 -13.14 -2.17 -2.02
C LYS A 268 -14.48 -2.92 -2.07
N PRO A 269 -15.65 -2.30 -1.77
CA PRO A 269 -16.94 -3.00 -1.89
C PRO A 269 -17.23 -3.47 -3.33
N LEU A 270 -16.87 -2.67 -4.34
CA LEU A 270 -17.03 -3.09 -5.73
C LEU A 270 -16.16 -4.31 -6.06
N ALA A 271 -14.92 -4.35 -5.58
CA ALA A 271 -14.03 -5.50 -5.78
C ALA A 271 -14.61 -6.78 -5.15
N GLU A 272 -15.15 -6.70 -3.93
CA GLU A 272 -15.81 -7.82 -3.25
C GLU A 272 -17.04 -8.32 -4.05
N ILE A 273 -17.91 -7.39 -4.49
CA ILE A 273 -19.05 -7.72 -5.34
C ILE A 273 -18.59 -8.36 -6.66
N PHE A 274 -17.45 -7.95 -7.23
CA PHE A 274 -16.91 -8.57 -8.44
C PHE A 274 -16.42 -10.01 -8.20
N VAL A 275 -15.80 -10.30 -7.05
CA VAL A 275 -15.41 -11.67 -6.65
C VAL A 275 -16.65 -12.55 -6.49
N GLU A 276 -17.67 -12.06 -5.81
CA GLU A 276 -18.93 -12.78 -5.66
C GLU A 276 -19.64 -12.99 -6.99
N LEU A 277 -19.69 -11.97 -7.86
CA LEU A 277 -20.29 -12.10 -9.19
C LEU A 277 -19.55 -13.11 -10.06
N ALA A 278 -18.22 -13.15 -10.00
CA ALA A 278 -17.41 -14.10 -10.75
C ALA A 278 -17.69 -15.53 -10.31
N SER A 279 -17.65 -15.80 -8.99
CA SER A 279 -17.96 -17.12 -8.43
C SER A 279 -19.39 -17.59 -8.71
N VAL A 280 -20.39 -16.72 -8.53
CA VAL A 280 -21.79 -17.04 -8.84
C VAL A 280 -21.98 -17.33 -10.34
N THR A 281 -21.28 -16.59 -11.21
CA THR A 281 -21.35 -16.82 -12.66
C THR A 281 -20.74 -18.16 -13.04
N GLU A 282 -19.59 -18.52 -12.47
CA GLU A 282 -18.96 -19.82 -12.70
C GLU A 282 -19.83 -20.98 -12.19
N LEU A 283 -20.39 -20.86 -10.98
CA LEU A 283 -21.32 -21.86 -10.45
C LEU A 283 -22.57 -22.01 -11.32
N LEU A 284 -23.12 -20.90 -11.83
CA LEU A 284 -24.23 -20.95 -12.79
C LEU A 284 -23.83 -21.71 -14.06
N ASP A 285 -22.68 -21.42 -14.64
CA ASP A 285 -22.20 -22.10 -15.84
C ASP A 285 -22.05 -23.62 -15.60
N GLN A 286 -21.51 -24.02 -14.44
CA GLN A 286 -21.43 -25.42 -14.03
C GLN A 286 -22.81 -26.07 -13.86
N LYS A 287 -23.77 -25.38 -13.22
CA LYS A 287 -25.13 -25.89 -13.03
C LYS A 287 -25.89 -25.99 -14.34
N TYR A 288 -25.75 -25.02 -15.25
CA TYR A 288 -26.33 -25.10 -16.60
C TYR A 288 -25.71 -26.24 -17.41
N ALA A 289 -24.40 -26.45 -17.34
CA ALA A 289 -23.75 -27.60 -17.98
C ALA A 289 -24.29 -28.93 -17.43
N ARG A 290 -24.47 -29.03 -16.09
CA ARG A 290 -25.06 -30.22 -15.47
C ARG A 290 -26.51 -30.43 -15.86
N GLN A 291 -27.32 -29.37 -15.91
CA GLN A 291 -28.70 -29.43 -16.38
C GLN A 291 -28.78 -29.92 -17.84
N LYS A 292 -27.87 -29.44 -18.69
CA LYS A 292 -27.76 -29.89 -20.09
C LYS A 292 -27.39 -31.37 -20.17
N TYR A 293 -26.46 -31.84 -19.34
CA TYR A 293 -26.10 -33.25 -19.24
C TYR A 293 -27.29 -34.12 -18.81
N ILE A 294 -27.96 -33.76 -17.70
CA ILE A 294 -29.15 -34.49 -17.22
C ILE A 294 -30.24 -34.53 -18.30
N SER A 295 -30.48 -33.41 -18.98
CA SER A 295 -31.46 -33.34 -20.06
C SER A 295 -31.09 -34.22 -21.24
N ALA A 296 -29.81 -34.35 -21.57
CA ALA A 296 -29.35 -35.23 -22.63
C ALA A 296 -29.49 -36.70 -22.24
N GLU A 297 -29.06 -37.06 -21.02
CA GLU A 297 -29.16 -38.42 -20.47
C GLU A 297 -30.62 -38.92 -20.45
N ILE A 298 -31.53 -38.08 -19.95
CA ILE A 298 -32.97 -38.38 -19.96
C ILE A 298 -33.47 -38.62 -21.38
N ARG A 299 -33.01 -37.86 -22.39
CA ARG A 299 -33.42 -38.09 -23.79
C ARG A 299 -32.88 -39.41 -24.33
N THR A 300 -31.62 -39.73 -24.05
CA THR A 300 -30.98 -40.99 -24.46
C THR A 300 -31.73 -42.18 -23.87
N MET A 301 -32.03 -42.15 -22.57
CA MET A 301 -32.81 -43.20 -21.91
C MET A 301 -34.22 -43.36 -22.50
N LYS A 302 -34.88 -42.26 -22.90
CA LYS A 302 -36.17 -42.32 -23.63
C LYS A 302 -36.03 -43.00 -24.98
N SER A 303 -35.01 -42.64 -25.76
CA SER A 303 -34.80 -43.22 -27.11
C SER A 303 -34.45 -44.71 -27.05
N GLU A 304 -33.71 -45.12 -26.02
CA GLU A 304 -33.27 -46.51 -25.83
C GLU A 304 -34.31 -47.39 -25.15
N ARG A 305 -35.46 -46.82 -24.73
CA ARG A 305 -36.49 -47.50 -23.93
C ARG A 305 -35.89 -48.20 -22.69
N SER A 306 -34.97 -47.52 -22.02
CA SER A 306 -34.29 -48.05 -20.83
C SER A 306 -35.29 -48.20 -19.67
N ASN A 307 -35.28 -49.38 -19.03
CA ASN A 307 -36.12 -49.74 -17.88
C ASN A 307 -35.42 -49.51 -16.52
N ASP A 308 -34.30 -48.78 -16.48
CA ASP A 308 -33.56 -48.49 -15.24
C ASP A 308 -34.26 -47.41 -14.39
N SER A 309 -35.25 -47.87 -13.62
CA SER A 309 -36.12 -47.01 -12.78
C SER A 309 -35.33 -46.19 -11.75
N ASP A 310 -34.30 -46.78 -11.15
CA ASP A 310 -33.50 -46.11 -10.10
C ASP A 310 -32.71 -44.94 -10.69
N ARG A 311 -32.12 -45.14 -11.87
CA ARG A 311 -31.41 -44.08 -12.59
C ARG A 311 -32.35 -42.96 -13.05
N TRP A 312 -33.56 -43.32 -13.46
CA TRP A 312 -34.61 -42.38 -13.83
C TRP A 312 -35.00 -41.46 -12.67
N GLU A 313 -35.29 -42.03 -11.51
CA GLU A 313 -35.63 -41.27 -10.30
C GLU A 313 -34.47 -40.40 -9.83
N GLN A 314 -33.24 -40.92 -9.87
CA GLN A 314 -32.04 -40.17 -9.52
C GLN A 314 -31.86 -38.93 -10.41
N LEU A 315 -31.98 -39.08 -11.73
CA LEU A 315 -31.83 -37.97 -12.68
C LEU A 315 -32.95 -36.93 -12.55
N GLN A 316 -34.17 -37.35 -12.23
CA GLN A 316 -35.28 -36.42 -11.98
C GLN A 316 -35.07 -35.62 -10.68
N ALA A 317 -34.69 -36.30 -9.59
CA ALA A 317 -34.39 -35.66 -8.32
C ALA A 317 -33.21 -34.68 -8.44
N GLU A 318 -32.14 -35.11 -9.12
CA GLU A 318 -30.98 -34.27 -9.39
C GLU A 318 -31.35 -33.09 -10.30
N GLY A 319 -32.15 -33.32 -11.34
CA GLY A 319 -32.62 -32.27 -12.24
C GLY A 319 -33.43 -31.18 -11.52
N LYS A 320 -34.31 -31.57 -10.60
CA LYS A 320 -35.08 -30.64 -9.76
C LYS A 320 -34.16 -29.83 -8.84
N SER A 321 -33.23 -30.50 -8.16
CA SER A 321 -32.23 -29.85 -7.29
C SER A 321 -31.35 -28.84 -8.05
N VAL A 322 -30.86 -29.20 -9.25
CA VAL A 322 -30.09 -28.30 -10.11
C VAL A 322 -30.91 -27.10 -10.55
N TYR A 323 -32.18 -27.30 -10.92
CA TYR A 323 -33.07 -26.22 -11.31
C TYR A 323 -33.34 -25.22 -10.18
N GLU A 324 -33.61 -25.71 -8.97
CA GLU A 324 -33.79 -24.87 -7.77
C GLU A 324 -32.50 -24.08 -7.45
N ALA A 325 -31.33 -24.74 -7.52
CA ALA A 325 -30.05 -24.08 -7.32
C ALA A 325 -29.78 -22.98 -8.36
N ILE A 326 -30.13 -23.19 -9.64
CA ILE A 326 -30.04 -22.16 -10.69
C ILE A 326 -30.94 -20.97 -10.34
N GLY A 327 -32.17 -21.21 -9.88
CA GLY A 327 -33.09 -20.16 -9.45
C GLY A 327 -32.53 -19.30 -8.31
N GLN A 328 -31.95 -19.95 -7.29
CA GLN A 328 -31.31 -19.27 -6.17
C GLN A 328 -30.08 -18.45 -6.61
N LEU A 329 -29.21 -19.04 -7.43
CA LEU A 329 -28.01 -18.37 -7.95
C LEU A 329 -28.35 -17.19 -8.87
N ASN A 330 -29.38 -17.29 -9.71
CA ASN A 330 -29.86 -16.17 -10.52
C ASN A 330 -30.41 -15.04 -9.64
N SER A 331 -31.15 -15.37 -8.59
CA SER A 331 -31.66 -14.37 -7.62
C SER A 331 -30.50 -13.66 -6.91
N LYS A 332 -29.49 -14.42 -6.45
CA LYS A 332 -28.27 -13.85 -5.86
C LYS A 332 -27.53 -12.94 -6.85
N LYS A 333 -27.38 -13.37 -8.11
CA LYS A 333 -26.74 -12.59 -9.17
C LYS A 333 -27.45 -11.26 -9.43
N THR A 334 -28.78 -11.26 -9.46
CA THR A 334 -29.57 -10.03 -9.63
C THR A 334 -29.35 -9.05 -8.47
N ASN A 335 -29.40 -9.53 -7.22
CA ASN A 335 -29.13 -8.72 -6.04
C ASN A 335 -27.71 -8.09 -6.10
N LEU A 336 -26.69 -8.90 -6.41
CA LEU A 336 -25.31 -8.40 -6.58
C LEU A 336 -25.21 -7.33 -7.69
N PHE A 337 -25.98 -7.45 -8.78
CA PHE A 337 -26.01 -6.42 -9.82
C PHE A 337 -26.64 -5.11 -9.32
N GLU A 338 -27.69 -5.17 -8.52
CA GLU A 338 -28.35 -4.01 -7.91
C GLU A 338 -27.40 -3.30 -6.93
N GLN A 339 -26.77 -4.05 -6.02
CA GLN A 339 -25.77 -3.51 -5.09
C GLN A 339 -24.61 -2.84 -5.83
N ARG A 340 -24.10 -3.48 -6.89
CA ARG A 340 -23.05 -2.92 -7.74
C ARG A 340 -23.50 -1.59 -8.36
N GLN A 341 -24.73 -1.51 -8.85
CA GLN A 341 -25.27 -0.29 -9.45
C GLN A 341 -25.41 0.83 -8.41
N GLN A 342 -25.84 0.51 -7.19
CA GLN A 342 -25.90 1.48 -6.09
C GLN A 342 -24.52 2.06 -5.77
N TRP A 343 -23.48 1.22 -5.72
CA TRP A 343 -22.10 1.68 -5.52
C TRP A 343 -21.59 2.57 -6.66
N PHE A 344 -21.91 2.25 -7.92
CA PHE A 344 -21.59 3.14 -9.04
C PHE A 344 -22.30 4.50 -8.94
N ASN A 345 -23.57 4.50 -8.50
CA ASN A 345 -24.30 5.76 -8.28
C ASN A 345 -23.66 6.59 -7.15
N ARG A 346 -23.26 5.96 -6.04
CA ARG A 346 -22.52 6.60 -4.93
C ARG A 346 -21.20 7.21 -5.44
N LYS A 347 -20.39 6.42 -6.15
CA LYS A 347 -19.14 6.87 -6.80
C LYS A 347 -19.35 8.09 -7.69
N ASN A 348 -20.33 8.04 -8.58
CA ASN A 348 -20.58 9.13 -9.53
C ASN A 348 -20.98 10.43 -8.81
N LYS A 349 -21.83 10.35 -7.77
CA LYS A 349 -22.18 11.53 -6.95
C LYS A 349 -20.96 12.19 -6.33
N VAL A 350 -20.05 11.39 -5.76
CA VAL A 350 -18.81 11.90 -5.17
C VAL A 350 -17.92 12.56 -6.22
N LEU A 351 -17.70 11.89 -7.37
CA LEU A 351 -16.91 12.46 -8.47
C LEU A 351 -17.51 13.75 -9.03
N ASP A 352 -18.84 13.85 -9.09
CA ASP A 352 -19.54 15.06 -9.50
C ASP A 352 -19.33 16.20 -8.51
N LEU A 353 -19.29 15.93 -7.19
CA LEU A 353 -18.96 16.94 -6.17
C LEU A 353 -17.54 17.47 -6.36
N PHE A 354 -16.56 16.59 -6.57
CA PHE A 354 -15.18 16.98 -6.90
C PHE A 354 -15.12 17.86 -8.15
N LYS A 355 -15.81 17.45 -9.22
CA LYS A 355 -15.88 18.19 -10.49
C LYS A 355 -16.52 19.57 -10.34
N LYS A 356 -17.64 19.68 -9.62
CA LYS A 356 -18.33 20.96 -9.37
C LYS A 356 -17.44 21.96 -8.64
N ASN A 357 -16.61 21.48 -7.72
CA ASN A 357 -15.67 22.30 -6.94
C ASN A 357 -14.32 22.50 -7.64
N ARG A 358 -14.14 22.01 -8.89
CA ARG A 358 -12.88 22.05 -9.65
C ARG A 358 -11.69 21.36 -8.96
N VAL A 359 -11.95 20.47 -8.01
CA VAL A 359 -10.95 19.68 -7.31
C VAL A 359 -10.92 18.29 -7.93
N PHE A 360 -10.05 18.05 -8.91
CA PHE A 360 -9.99 16.73 -9.57
C PHE A 360 -9.12 15.74 -8.78
N LEU A 361 -9.63 14.52 -8.58
CA LEU A 361 -8.85 13.44 -7.96
C LEU A 361 -7.73 12.98 -8.89
N LEU A 362 -6.49 13.00 -8.39
CA LEU A 362 -5.32 12.55 -9.15
C LEU A 362 -5.40 11.05 -9.43
N SER A 363 -5.40 10.68 -10.71
CA SER A 363 -5.32 9.27 -11.12
C SER A 363 -3.87 8.78 -11.15
N PRO A 364 -3.62 7.49 -10.87
CA PRO A 364 -2.32 6.89 -11.09
C PRO A 364 -1.92 7.01 -12.57
N LYS A 365 -0.61 7.06 -12.86
CA LYS A 365 -0.10 7.12 -14.24
C LYS A 365 -0.51 5.90 -15.07
N ASP A 366 -0.75 4.76 -14.41
CA ASP A 366 -1.23 3.51 -15.02
C ASP A 366 -2.76 3.55 -15.25
N GLY A 367 -3.25 4.57 -15.95
CA GLY A 367 -4.68 4.85 -16.17
C GLY A 367 -5.50 3.74 -16.86
N HIS A 368 -4.90 2.58 -17.13
CA HIS A 368 -5.53 1.43 -17.76
C HIS A 368 -6.09 0.42 -16.74
N THR A 369 -5.55 0.36 -15.52
CA THR A 369 -6.05 -0.54 -14.46
C THR A 369 -7.16 0.15 -13.68
N SER A 370 -8.34 -0.51 -13.55
CA SER A 370 -9.41 0.06 -12.72
C SER A 370 -9.04 0.00 -11.24
N ASP A 371 -9.59 0.89 -10.41
CA ASP A 371 -9.31 0.89 -8.97
C ASP A 371 -9.66 -0.45 -8.32
N GLU A 372 -10.70 -1.12 -8.81
CA GLU A 372 -11.14 -2.43 -8.33
C GLU A 372 -10.08 -3.51 -8.63
N ILE A 373 -9.49 -3.50 -9.84
CA ILE A 373 -8.38 -4.40 -10.16
C ILE A 373 -7.16 -4.09 -9.28
N ARG A 374 -6.87 -2.81 -9.00
CA ARG A 374 -5.77 -2.45 -8.10
C ARG A 374 -5.98 -3.04 -6.69
N VAL A 375 -7.18 -2.90 -6.13
CA VAL A 375 -7.55 -3.46 -4.83
C VAL A 375 -7.40 -4.99 -4.85
N LEU A 376 -7.93 -5.65 -5.88
CA LEU A 376 -7.84 -7.11 -6.04
C LEU A 376 -6.39 -7.59 -6.14
N THR A 377 -5.56 -6.92 -6.93
CA THR A 377 -4.13 -7.22 -7.07
C THR A 377 -3.40 -7.04 -5.74
N GLN A 378 -3.67 -5.95 -5.00
CA GLN A 378 -3.09 -5.74 -3.67
C GLN A 378 -3.47 -6.85 -2.70
N ARG A 379 -4.75 -7.24 -2.67
CA ARG A 379 -5.23 -8.35 -1.83
C ARG A 379 -4.60 -9.69 -2.21
N ARG A 380 -4.46 -9.96 -3.52
CA ARG A 380 -3.76 -11.14 -4.03
C ARG A 380 -2.31 -11.19 -3.55
N THR A 381 -1.58 -10.08 -3.62
CA THR A 381 -0.21 -9.99 -3.11
C THR A 381 -0.14 -10.18 -1.59
N GLU A 382 -1.09 -9.63 -0.84
CA GLU A 382 -1.18 -9.84 0.62
C GLU A 382 -1.38 -11.34 0.96
N LEU A 383 -2.29 -12.01 0.26
CA LEU A 383 -2.56 -13.45 0.48
C LEU A 383 -1.34 -14.32 0.12
N LEU A 384 -0.62 -13.99 -0.95
CA LEU A 384 0.62 -14.68 -1.30
C LEU A 384 1.69 -14.54 -0.20
N ARG A 385 1.85 -13.35 0.39
CA ARG A 385 2.76 -13.17 1.54
C ARG A 385 2.30 -13.99 2.74
N LYS A 386 1.01 -14.02 3.05
CA LYS A 386 0.49 -14.87 4.13
C LYS A 386 0.77 -16.35 3.90
N ILE A 387 0.71 -16.83 2.67
CA ILE A 387 1.10 -18.20 2.33
C ILE A 387 2.60 -18.42 2.59
N GLU A 388 3.46 -17.47 2.21
CA GLU A 388 4.90 -17.52 2.49
C GLU A 388 5.18 -17.56 4.01
N ASP A 389 4.52 -16.70 4.79
CA ASP A 389 4.64 -16.64 6.25
C ASP A 389 4.19 -17.95 6.92
N VAL A 390 3.05 -18.51 6.49
CA VAL A 390 2.55 -19.80 6.99
C VAL A 390 3.52 -20.93 6.66
N ASN A 391 4.12 -20.93 5.47
CA ASN A 391 5.14 -21.92 5.10
C ASN A 391 6.43 -21.79 5.93
N LEU A 392 6.83 -20.56 6.27
CA LEU A 392 7.97 -20.32 7.15
C LEU A 392 7.69 -20.84 8.57
N CYS A 393 6.54 -20.45 9.15
CA CYS A 393 6.10 -20.92 10.46
C CYS A 393 6.00 -22.45 10.53
N LEU A 394 5.49 -23.08 9.47
CA LEU A 394 5.42 -24.54 9.36
C LEU A 394 6.82 -25.19 9.42
N LYS A 395 7.81 -24.62 8.73
CA LYS A 395 9.18 -25.12 8.76
C LYS A 395 9.79 -25.01 10.16
N GLU A 396 9.59 -23.88 10.83
CA GLU A 396 10.10 -23.63 12.18
C GLU A 396 9.47 -24.57 13.21
N GLN A 397 8.14 -24.73 13.19
CA GLN A 397 7.44 -25.65 14.10
C GLN A 397 7.85 -27.11 13.87
N ASN A 398 7.96 -27.53 12.60
CA ASN A 398 8.44 -28.88 12.29
C ASN A 398 9.88 -29.09 12.77
N ALA A 399 10.76 -28.09 12.62
CA ALA A 399 12.13 -28.16 13.12
C ALA A 399 12.19 -28.26 14.66
N GLN A 400 11.34 -27.52 15.37
CA GLN A 400 11.24 -27.60 16.83
C GLN A 400 10.79 -28.98 17.29
N VAL A 401 9.73 -29.53 16.70
CA VAL A 401 9.23 -30.88 17.04
C VAL A 401 10.30 -31.95 16.80
N LEU A 402 11.05 -31.85 15.70
CA LEU A 402 12.16 -32.75 15.39
C LEU A 402 13.34 -32.59 16.37
N SER A 403 13.64 -31.37 16.81
CA SER A 403 14.68 -31.10 17.80
C SER A 403 14.32 -31.67 19.19
N GLU A 404 13.08 -31.48 19.63
CA GLU A 404 12.54 -32.04 20.88
C GLU A 404 12.58 -33.57 20.85
N ARG A 405 12.19 -34.19 19.73
CA ARG A 405 12.33 -35.64 19.53
C ARG A 405 13.78 -36.09 19.66
N CYS A 406 14.71 -35.46 18.95
CA CYS A 406 16.13 -35.83 18.97
C CYS A 406 16.71 -35.74 20.40
N HIS A 407 16.32 -34.72 21.16
CA HIS A 407 16.70 -34.59 22.57
C HIS A 407 16.15 -35.75 23.42
N GLN A 408 14.86 -36.06 23.30
CA GLN A 408 14.22 -37.15 24.06
C GLN A 408 14.79 -38.53 23.69
N GLU A 409 15.04 -38.80 22.40
CA GLU A 409 15.70 -40.01 21.92
C GLU A 409 17.09 -40.16 22.53
N THR A 410 17.88 -39.08 22.57
CA THR A 410 19.23 -39.09 23.15
C THR A 410 19.20 -39.42 24.66
N VAL A 411 18.27 -38.80 25.41
CA VAL A 411 18.11 -39.06 26.85
C VAL A 411 17.69 -40.50 27.11
N LEU A 412 16.69 -41.00 26.37
CA LEU A 412 16.19 -42.37 26.52
C LEU A 412 17.22 -43.41 26.07
N ALA A 413 17.97 -43.16 25.01
CA ALA A 413 19.06 -44.03 24.55
C ALA A 413 20.16 -44.14 25.63
N GLY A 414 20.51 -43.03 26.29
CA GLY A 414 21.43 -43.04 27.43
C GLY A 414 20.91 -43.91 28.58
N GLN A 415 19.64 -43.78 28.94
CA GLN A 415 19.01 -44.57 30.00
C GLN A 415 18.94 -46.07 29.65
N ILE A 416 18.57 -46.40 28.41
CA ILE A 416 18.54 -47.78 27.89
C ILE A 416 19.93 -48.41 28.00
N LEU A 417 20.97 -47.71 27.56
CA LEU A 417 22.35 -48.20 27.62
C LEU A 417 22.81 -48.44 29.06
N THR A 418 22.43 -47.59 30.02
CA THR A 418 22.71 -47.84 31.44
C THR A 418 21.96 -49.05 31.99
N ALA A 419 20.70 -49.24 31.60
CA ALA A 419 19.89 -50.39 32.01
C ALA A 419 20.43 -51.71 31.41
N GLU A 420 20.87 -51.71 30.15
CA GLU A 420 21.49 -52.86 29.49
C GLU A 420 22.79 -53.29 30.19
N LYS A 421 23.64 -52.32 30.57
CA LYS A 421 24.85 -52.58 31.37
C LYS A 421 24.50 -53.19 32.73
N ALA A 422 23.48 -52.67 33.40
CA ALA A 422 23.02 -53.20 34.69
C ALA A 422 22.47 -54.63 34.57
N ILE A 423 21.68 -54.92 33.53
CA ILE A 423 21.18 -56.26 33.22
C ILE A 423 22.35 -57.21 32.95
N SER A 424 23.34 -56.78 32.17
CA SER A 424 24.52 -57.60 31.85
C SER A 424 25.28 -58.00 33.11
N LYS A 425 25.48 -57.06 34.04
CA LYS A 425 26.09 -57.32 35.35
C LYS A 425 25.25 -58.27 36.20
N LYS A 426 23.93 -58.07 36.26
CA LYS A 426 23.01 -58.96 37.00
C LYS A 426 22.94 -60.37 36.40
N LYS A 427 23.03 -60.51 35.08
CA LYS A 427 23.12 -61.82 34.41
C LYS A 427 24.39 -62.57 34.82
N GLN A 428 25.53 -61.87 34.90
CA GLN A 428 26.77 -62.45 35.41
C GLN A 428 26.62 -62.91 36.87
N SER A 429 26.06 -62.07 37.76
CA SER A 429 25.80 -62.45 39.15
C SER A 429 24.82 -63.62 39.29
N MET A 430 23.86 -63.77 38.38
CA MET A 430 22.94 -64.91 38.33
C MET A 430 23.71 -66.21 38.01
N VAL A 431 24.57 -66.17 36.98
CA VAL A 431 25.43 -67.31 36.61
C VAL A 431 26.35 -67.71 37.77
N GLU A 432 26.94 -66.75 38.48
CA GLU A 432 27.76 -67.00 39.67
C GLU A 432 26.94 -67.62 40.82
N ALA A 433 25.71 -67.15 41.06
CA ALA A 433 24.81 -67.70 42.07
C ALA A 433 24.39 -69.14 41.73
N GLU A 434 24.08 -69.43 40.46
CA GLU A 434 23.79 -70.78 39.95
C GLU A 434 24.96 -71.73 40.15
N GLN A 435 26.17 -71.30 39.77
CA GLN A 435 27.39 -72.10 39.97
C GLN A 435 27.66 -72.37 41.45
N ARG A 436 27.40 -71.39 42.33
CA ARG A 436 27.56 -71.54 43.78
C ARG A 436 26.57 -72.53 44.39
N VAL A 437 25.29 -72.49 43.97
CA VAL A 437 24.28 -73.49 44.37
C VAL A 437 24.68 -74.88 43.89
N LYS A 438 25.15 -75.02 42.65
CA LYS A 438 25.60 -76.29 42.09
C LYS A 438 26.80 -76.86 42.87
N LYS A 439 27.82 -76.03 43.12
CA LYS A 439 29.01 -76.40 43.90
C LYS A 439 28.68 -76.81 45.33
N LEU A 440 27.79 -76.09 46.01
CA LEU A 440 27.37 -76.43 47.38
C LEU A 440 26.52 -77.72 47.45
N LYS A 441 25.75 -78.03 46.41
CA LYS A 441 25.07 -79.33 46.28
C LYS A 441 26.04 -80.49 46.06
N GLU A 442 27.11 -80.26 45.29
CA GLU A 442 28.17 -81.25 45.05
C GLU A 442 29.06 -81.49 46.29
N GLN A 443 29.25 -80.47 47.14
CA GLN A 443 30.06 -80.51 48.36
C GLN A 443 29.31 -80.95 49.62
N ASP A 444 27.99 -81.16 49.56
CA ASP A 444 27.22 -81.67 50.69
C ASP A 444 27.70 -83.10 51.03
N THR A 445 28.17 -83.34 52.27
CA THR A 445 28.72 -84.63 52.72
C THR A 445 27.72 -85.48 53.51
N ARG A 446 26.47 -85.03 53.67
CA ARG A 446 25.40 -85.75 54.39
C ARG A 446 25.01 -87.06 53.67
N SER A 447 24.47 -88.04 54.40
CA SER A 447 24.10 -89.35 53.84
C SER A 447 23.04 -89.25 52.73
N PHE A 448 23.03 -90.20 51.80
CA PHE A 448 22.13 -90.20 50.64
C PHE A 448 20.64 -90.03 51.04
N VAL A 449 20.22 -90.70 52.11
CA VAL A 449 18.86 -90.59 52.65
C VAL A 449 18.57 -89.17 53.17
N ALA A 450 19.52 -88.52 53.86
CA ALA A 450 19.34 -87.16 54.38
C ALA A 450 19.26 -86.09 53.28
N ARG A 451 19.94 -86.29 52.14
CA ARG A 451 19.88 -85.39 50.97
C ARG A 451 18.54 -85.42 50.23
N ILE A 452 17.86 -86.58 50.24
CA ILE A 452 16.57 -86.75 49.55
C ILE A 452 15.44 -86.05 50.31
N PHE A 453 15.47 -86.07 51.65
CA PHE A 453 14.41 -85.51 52.48
C PHE A 453 14.69 -84.08 52.99
N SER A 454 15.94 -83.57 52.88
CA SER A 454 16.27 -82.20 53.31
C SER A 454 17.53 -81.60 52.66
N GLU A 455 17.46 -80.33 52.27
CA GLU A 455 18.62 -79.58 51.78
C GLU A 455 19.49 -79.06 52.94
N SER A 456 20.77 -78.75 52.68
CA SER A 456 21.67 -78.25 53.72
C SER A 456 21.34 -76.78 53.98
N LYS A 457 21.58 -76.30 55.20
CA LYS A 457 21.34 -74.87 55.51
C LYS A 457 22.08 -73.94 54.55
N ASP A 458 23.25 -74.34 54.07
CA ASP A 458 24.05 -73.56 53.12
C ASP A 458 23.49 -73.61 51.69
N VAL A 459 22.92 -74.74 51.26
CA VAL A 459 22.23 -74.87 49.97
C VAL A 459 20.93 -74.07 49.95
N ILE A 460 20.16 -74.08 51.05
CA ILE A 460 18.93 -73.28 51.20
C ILE A 460 19.25 -71.79 51.11
N LYS A 461 20.22 -71.30 51.88
CA LYS A 461 20.66 -69.89 51.81
C LYS A 461 21.18 -69.49 50.43
N ALA A 462 21.89 -70.39 49.75
CA ALA A 462 22.40 -70.12 48.40
C ALA A 462 21.27 -70.05 47.36
N LYS A 463 20.20 -70.86 47.52
CA LYS A 463 19.00 -70.77 46.69
C LYS A 463 18.17 -69.53 46.98
N GLU A 464 17.98 -69.16 48.24
CA GLU A 464 17.34 -67.88 48.61
C GLU A 464 18.06 -66.72 47.94
N ARG A 465 19.40 -66.71 47.98
CA ARG A 465 20.21 -65.70 47.30
C ARG A 465 20.12 -65.77 45.77
N GLN A 466 20.01 -66.97 45.19
CA GLN A 466 19.79 -67.16 43.75
C GLN A 466 18.41 -66.60 43.33
N ASP A 467 17.37 -66.85 44.11
CA ASP A 467 16.02 -66.35 43.86
C ASP A 467 15.95 -64.82 44.02
N GLU A 468 16.64 -64.24 45.01
CA GLU A 468 16.81 -62.78 45.13
C GLU A 468 17.44 -62.17 43.88
N VAL A 469 18.57 -62.72 43.41
CA VAL A 469 19.26 -62.24 42.19
C VAL A 469 18.39 -62.43 40.94
N ARG A 470 17.61 -63.51 40.88
CA ARG A 470 16.65 -63.76 39.80
C ARG A 470 15.53 -62.73 39.80
N CYS A 471 14.96 -62.40 40.96
CA CYS A 471 13.98 -61.33 41.10
C CYS A 471 14.55 -59.97 40.69
N GLU A 472 15.78 -59.65 41.11
CA GLU A 472 16.46 -58.41 40.74
C GLU A 472 16.77 -58.30 39.24
N LEU A 473 17.10 -59.42 38.58
CA LEU A 473 17.30 -59.48 37.13
C LEU A 473 15.98 -59.25 36.38
N LEU A 474 14.91 -59.92 36.81
CA LEU A 474 13.59 -59.81 36.20
C LEU A 474 13.03 -58.38 36.32
N GLN A 475 13.23 -57.72 37.46
CA GLN A 475 12.90 -56.30 37.63
C GLN A 475 13.71 -55.38 36.70
N ALA A 476 15.00 -55.68 36.48
CA ALA A 476 15.84 -54.90 35.57
C ALA A 476 15.41 -55.08 34.11
N GLU A 477 15.06 -56.30 33.69
CA GLU A 477 14.54 -56.58 32.35
C GLU A 477 13.17 -55.92 32.11
N GLN A 478 12.28 -55.92 33.12
CA GLN A 478 11.03 -55.15 33.07
C GLN A 478 11.29 -53.65 32.93
N HIS A 479 12.25 -53.09 33.66
CA HIS A 479 12.61 -51.68 33.55
C HIS A 479 13.13 -51.31 32.15
N LEU A 480 13.95 -52.17 31.53
CA LEU A 480 14.40 -51.98 30.14
C LEU A 480 13.22 -51.99 29.15
N ALA A 481 12.29 -52.94 29.29
CA ALA A 481 11.10 -53.01 28.45
C ALA A 481 10.23 -51.74 28.58
N VAL A 482 10.11 -51.18 29.79
CA VAL A 482 9.41 -49.89 30.00
C VAL A 482 10.12 -48.74 29.28
N LEU A 483 11.45 -48.67 29.32
CA LEU A 483 12.21 -47.63 28.60
C LEU A 483 12.09 -47.76 27.08
N GLN A 484 12.14 -48.97 26.54
CA GLN A 484 11.94 -49.23 25.11
C GLN A 484 10.51 -48.86 24.66
N ASN A 485 9.50 -49.17 25.47
CA ASN A 485 8.12 -48.76 25.20
C ASN A 485 7.96 -47.23 25.24
N LYS A 486 8.65 -46.54 26.17
CA LYS A 486 8.67 -45.07 26.22
C LYS A 486 9.30 -44.47 24.97
N LEU A 487 10.40 -45.04 24.46
CA LEU A 487 11.05 -44.59 23.23
C LEU A 487 10.11 -44.72 22.02
N ASN A 488 9.43 -45.86 21.89
CA ASN A 488 8.43 -46.07 20.83
C ASN A 488 7.25 -45.09 20.95
N ALA A 489 6.80 -44.81 22.18
CA ALA A 489 5.73 -43.85 22.43
C ALA A 489 6.13 -42.41 22.06
N VAL A 490 7.38 -42.00 22.33
CA VAL A 490 7.91 -40.69 21.91
C VAL A 490 7.91 -40.55 20.38
N ASN A 491 8.35 -41.58 19.66
CA ASN A 491 8.34 -41.56 18.19
C ASN A 491 6.93 -41.47 17.62
N ALA A 492 5.99 -42.27 18.13
CA ALA A 492 4.60 -42.20 17.71
C ALA A 492 3.93 -40.85 18.04
N ALA A 493 4.26 -40.26 19.21
CA ALA A 493 3.77 -38.94 19.58
C ALA A 493 4.30 -37.84 18.65
N CYS A 494 5.59 -37.89 18.31
CA CYS A 494 6.21 -36.96 17.36
C CYS A 494 5.56 -37.05 15.97
N GLU A 495 5.35 -38.25 15.43
CA GLU A 495 4.70 -38.44 14.13
C GLU A 495 3.28 -37.88 14.12
N LYS A 496 2.52 -38.13 15.20
CA LYS A 496 1.17 -37.60 15.36
C LYS A 496 1.17 -36.07 15.41
N GLN A 497 2.11 -35.47 16.13
CA GLN A 497 2.24 -34.01 16.25
C GLN A 497 2.61 -33.36 14.91
N LEU A 498 3.59 -33.92 14.18
CA LEU A 498 3.96 -33.44 12.84
C LEU A 498 2.77 -33.54 11.87
N LEU A 499 2.01 -34.63 11.90
CA LEU A 499 0.85 -34.81 11.03
C LEU A 499 -0.25 -33.77 11.35
N GLN A 500 -0.50 -33.50 12.62
CA GLN A 500 -1.47 -32.49 13.06
C GLN A 500 -1.05 -31.08 12.61
N VAL A 501 0.20 -30.68 12.85
CA VAL A 501 0.75 -29.38 12.46
C VAL A 501 0.68 -29.19 10.94
N ASN A 502 1.12 -30.20 10.17
CA ASN A 502 1.06 -30.16 8.71
C ASN A 502 -0.38 -30.08 8.17
N GLN A 503 -1.33 -30.80 8.77
CA GLN A 503 -2.74 -30.74 8.35
C GLN A 503 -3.37 -29.36 8.60
N GLN A 504 -3.08 -28.75 9.76
CA GLN A 504 -3.59 -27.42 10.10
C GLN A 504 -3.09 -26.36 9.11
N HIS A 505 -1.77 -26.30 8.89
CA HIS A 505 -1.18 -25.31 7.97
C HIS A 505 -1.59 -25.56 6.51
N LYS A 506 -1.73 -26.83 6.09
CA LYS A 506 -2.24 -27.17 4.76
C LYS A 506 -3.67 -26.67 4.52
N ARG A 507 -4.55 -26.77 5.53
CA ARG A 507 -5.92 -26.21 5.44
C ARG A 507 -5.89 -24.70 5.26
N GLN A 508 -5.08 -24.01 6.06
CA GLN A 508 -4.94 -22.54 5.98
C GLN A 508 -4.37 -22.08 4.62
N ILE A 509 -3.37 -22.77 4.10
CA ILE A 509 -2.83 -22.50 2.75
C ILE A 509 -3.91 -22.73 1.68
N SER A 510 -4.67 -23.81 1.78
CA SER A 510 -5.74 -24.13 0.84
C SER A 510 -6.85 -23.07 0.83
N GLU A 511 -7.17 -22.49 1.99
CA GLU A 511 -8.13 -21.40 2.11
C GLU A 511 -7.64 -20.14 1.37
N TYR A 512 -6.40 -19.71 1.63
CA TYR A 512 -5.81 -18.57 0.92
C TYR A 512 -5.68 -18.80 -0.60
N GLN A 513 -5.38 -20.04 -1.02
CA GLN A 513 -5.36 -20.39 -2.45
C GLN A 513 -6.76 -20.33 -3.08
N GLY A 514 -7.80 -20.73 -2.35
CA GLY A 514 -9.20 -20.57 -2.78
C GLY A 514 -9.56 -19.11 -3.00
N ASP A 515 -9.22 -18.24 -2.04
CA ASP A 515 -9.43 -16.79 -2.15
C ASP A 515 -8.69 -16.19 -3.35
N ILE A 516 -7.43 -16.57 -3.57
CA ILE A 516 -6.64 -16.12 -4.72
C ILE A 516 -7.30 -16.54 -6.04
N SER A 517 -7.81 -17.77 -6.13
CA SER A 517 -8.51 -18.24 -7.32
C SER A 517 -9.77 -17.40 -7.60
N GLY A 518 -10.55 -17.08 -6.56
CA GLY A 518 -11.71 -16.18 -6.68
C GLY A 518 -11.32 -14.78 -7.16
N ILE A 519 -10.21 -14.24 -6.68
CA ILE A 519 -9.67 -12.94 -7.13
C ILE A 519 -9.24 -13.00 -8.60
N ASP A 520 -8.53 -14.03 -9.02
CA ASP A 520 -8.06 -14.18 -10.40
C ASP A 520 -9.24 -14.29 -11.38
N LEU A 521 -10.30 -15.02 -11.00
CA LEU A 521 -11.57 -15.07 -11.73
C LEU A 521 -12.23 -13.70 -11.82
N ALA A 522 -12.25 -12.92 -10.74
CA ALA A 522 -12.82 -11.57 -10.71
C ALA A 522 -12.06 -10.61 -11.63
N ILE A 523 -10.73 -10.65 -11.62
CA ILE A 523 -9.89 -9.83 -12.50
C ILE A 523 -10.20 -10.17 -13.98
N ALA A 524 -10.24 -11.46 -14.32
CA ALA A 524 -10.60 -11.91 -15.67
C ALA A 524 -12.02 -11.46 -16.05
N PHE A 525 -12.98 -11.54 -15.13
CA PHE A 525 -14.36 -11.10 -15.33
C PHE A 525 -14.46 -9.60 -15.63
N ILE A 526 -13.76 -8.75 -14.86
CA ILE A 526 -13.72 -7.29 -15.07
C ILE A 526 -13.08 -6.97 -16.42
N GLN A 527 -11.94 -7.61 -16.75
CA GLN A 527 -11.23 -7.39 -18.00
C GLN A 527 -12.05 -7.80 -19.23
N LYS A 528 -12.79 -8.92 -19.16
CA LYS A 528 -13.65 -9.40 -20.25
C LYS A 528 -14.79 -8.42 -20.56
N LYS A 529 -15.31 -7.72 -19.54
CA LYS A 529 -16.33 -6.68 -19.72
C LYS A 529 -15.82 -5.36 -20.28
N LYS A 530 -14.52 -5.05 -20.17
CA LYS A 530 -13.91 -3.86 -20.78
C LYS A 530 -13.61 -4.02 -22.28
N LYS A 531 -13.57 -5.26 -22.79
CA LYS A 531 -13.32 -5.57 -24.21
C LYS A 531 -14.59 -5.71 -25.06
N ARG A 532 -15.77 -5.66 -24.43
CA ARG A 532 -17.08 -5.57 -25.07
C ARG A 532 -17.59 -4.16 -24.91
#